data_AF-A0A7J9B170-F1
#
_entry.id   AF-A0A7J9B170-F1
#
_cell.length_a   1.000
_cell.length_b   1.000
_cell.length_c   1.000
_cell.angle_alpha   90.00
_cell.angle_beta   90.00
_cell.angle_gamma   90.00
#
_symmetry.space_group_name_H-M   'P 1'
#
loop_
_entity.id
_entity.type
_entity.pdbx_description
1 polymer ?
#
loop_
_entity_poly.entity_id
_entity_poly.type
_entity_poly.pdbx_seq_one_letter_code
_entity_poly.pdbx_strand_id
1 'polypeptide(L)' 'MPNIGYGSDKKTRHYLPNGFKKFVVHNVGELELLMMHNRTYSAEIAHDVSTKKRKEIVE' A
#
# COMPACT_ATOMS: atom_id res chain seq x y z
N MET A 1 -25.81 4.04 -14.10
CA MET A 1 -24.96 5.24 -14.24
C MET A 1 -24.33 5.56 -12.88
N PRO A 2 -23.00 5.69 -12.76
CA PRO A 2 -22.36 6.02 -11.48
C PRO A 2 -22.73 7.45 -11.03
N ASN A 3 -22.88 7.63 -9.72
CA ASN A 3 -23.39 8.83 -9.05
C ASN A 3 -22.61 9.05 -7.74
N ILE A 4 -22.52 10.30 -7.26
CA ILE A 4 -21.90 10.69 -5.98
C ILE A 4 -22.42 9.87 -4.79
N GLY A 5 -23.68 9.45 -4.80
CA GLY A 5 -24.30 8.64 -3.74
C GLY A 5 -23.71 7.24 -3.55
N TYR A 6 -22.99 6.70 -4.54
CA TYR A 6 -22.30 5.40 -4.42
C TYR A 6 -20.90 5.50 -3.81
N GLY A 7 -20.47 6.70 -3.41
CA GLY A 7 -19.16 6.90 -2.80
C GLY A 7 -19.03 6.19 -1.45
N SER A 8 -17.96 5.43 -1.25
CA SER A 8 -17.64 4.86 0.06
C SER A 8 -17.38 5.94 1.11
N ASP A 9 -17.67 5.60 2.38
CA ASP A 9 -17.41 6.46 3.54
C ASP A 9 -15.95 6.95 3.55
N LYS A 10 -15.75 8.21 3.92
CA LYS A 10 -14.43 8.86 3.93
C LYS A 10 -13.44 8.16 4.86
N LYS A 11 -13.93 7.54 5.95
CA LYS A 11 -13.08 6.84 6.92
C LYS A 11 -12.53 5.52 6.36
N THR A 12 -13.35 4.78 5.61
CA THR A 12 -13.03 3.44 5.10
C THR A 12 -12.58 3.43 3.64
N ARG A 13 -12.65 4.58 2.95
CA ARG A 13 -12.15 4.71 1.58
C ARG A 13 -10.67 4.33 1.51
N HIS A 14 -10.30 3.62 0.44
CA HIS A 14 -8.93 3.15 0.15
C HIS A 14 -8.39 2.02 1.04
N TYR A 15 -9.19 1.51 1.98
CA TYR A 15 -8.82 0.30 2.71
C TYR A 15 -9.00 -0.94 1.84
N LEU A 16 -8.06 -1.86 1.98
CA LEU A 16 -8.17 -3.22 1.48
C LEU A 16 -9.00 -4.07 2.47
N PRO A 17 -9.50 -5.24 2.03
CA PRO A 17 -10.23 -6.16 2.90
C PRO A 17 -9.42 -6.66 4.12
N ASN A 18 -8.09 -6.54 4.07
CA ASN A 18 -7.19 -6.89 5.18
C ASN A 18 -7.12 -5.80 6.28
N GLY A 19 -7.83 -4.68 6.13
CA GLY A 19 -7.83 -3.59 7.12
C GLY A 19 -6.66 -2.61 6.99
N PHE A 20 -5.83 -2.71 5.95
CA PHE A 20 -4.74 -1.77 5.67
C PHE A 20 -5.01 -0.92 4.43
N LYS A 21 -4.38 0.24 4.36
CA LYS A 21 -4.27 1.03 3.13
C LYS A 21 -3.05 0.55 2.34
N LYS A 22 -3.21 0.31 1.05
CA LYS A 22 -2.07 -0.05 0.21
C LYS A 22 -1.15 1.14 -0.05
N PHE A 23 0.16 0.90 -0.01
CA PHE A 23 1.18 1.85 -0.41
C PHE A 23 2.16 1.13 -1.35
N VAL A 24 2.32 1.65 -2.57
CA VAL A 24 3.18 1.02 -3.58
C VAL A 24 4.63 1.43 -3.33
N VAL A 25 5.52 0.46 -3.17
CA VAL A 25 6.97 0.68 -2.92
C VAL A 25 7.82 0.23 -4.10
N HIS A 26 8.83 1.04 -4.43
CA HIS A 26 9.80 0.76 -5.51
C HIS A 26 11.20 0.41 -4.99
N ASN A 27 11.50 0.76 -3.74
CA ASN A 27 12.82 0.60 -3.13
C ASN A 27 12.70 0.51 -1.58
N VAL A 28 13.83 0.20 -0.93
CA VAL A 28 13.91 0.04 0.53
C VAL A 28 13.69 1.37 1.27
N GLY A 29 14.11 2.51 0.72
CA GLY A 29 13.88 3.82 1.35
C GLY A 29 12.40 4.18 1.47
N GLU A 30 11.58 3.77 0.50
CA GLU A 30 10.12 3.91 0.57
C GLU A 30 9.49 2.97 1.61
N LEU A 31 10.12 1.82 1.89
CA LEU A 31 9.69 0.91 2.96
C LEU A 31 9.99 1.50 4.34
N GLU A 32 11.10 2.22 4.51
CA GLU A 32 11.46 2.87 5.78
C GLU A 32 10.37 3.85 6.26
N LEU A 33 9.72 4.57 5.34
CA LEU A 33 8.58 5.44 5.64
C LEU A 33 7.42 4.69 6.31
N LEU A 34 7.23 3.42 5.95
CA LEU A 34 6.17 2.56 6.47
C LEU A 34 6.50 1.94 7.84
N MET A 35 7.76 1.99 8.29
CA MET A 35 8.18 1.40 9.57
C MET A 35 7.39 1.98 10.75
N MET A 36 7.13 3.29 10.74
CA MET A 36 6.34 3.96 11.78
C MET A 36 4.81 3.86 11.56
N HIS A 37 4.37 3.52 10.34
CA HIS A 37 2.96 3.49 9.93
C HIS A 37 2.42 2.06 9.71
N ASN A 38 3.11 1.06 10.26
CA ASN A 38 2.88 -0.37 10.04
C ASN A 38 1.49 -0.89 10.48
N ARG A 39 0.73 -0.12 11.27
CA ARG A 39 -0.66 -0.46 11.67
C ARG A 39 -1.72 0.02 10.69
N THR A 40 -1.37 0.96 9.81
CA THR A 40 -2.33 1.63 8.93
C THR A 40 -2.09 1.27 7.47
N TYR A 41 -0.84 1.03 7.09
CA TYR A 41 -0.45 0.80 5.70
C TYR A 41 0.20 -0.57 5.52
N SER A 42 -0.05 -1.18 4.36
CA SER A 42 0.63 -2.37 3.87
C SER A 42 1.41 -2.02 2.60
N ALA A 43 2.66 -2.48 2.51
CA ALA A 43 3.49 -2.30 1.33
C ALA A 43 3.05 -3.24 0.19
N GLU A 44 2.92 -2.70 -1.02
CA GLU A 44 2.72 -3.45 -2.26
C GLU A 44 3.94 -3.18 -3.16
N ILE A 45 4.71 -4.22 -3.50
CA ILE A 45 5.90 -4.06 -4.34
C ILE A 45 5.46 -3.78 -5.78
N ALA A 46 5.94 -2.67 -6.35
CA ALA A 46 5.61 -2.27 -7.72
C ALA A 46 6.00 -3.35 -8.75
N HIS A 47 5.22 -3.47 -9.82
CA HIS A 47 5.36 -4.56 -10.80
C HIS A 47 6.71 -4.56 -11.53
N ASP A 48 7.32 -3.40 -11.70
CA ASP A 48 8.57 -3.14 -12.42
C ASP A 48 9.84 -3.42 -11.59
N VAL A 49 9.71 -3.67 -10.29
CA VAL A 49 10.86 -3.99 -9.41
C VAL A 49 11.41 -5.39 -9.74
N SER A 50 12.70 -5.46 -10.03
CA SER A 50 13.41 -6.70 -10.34
C SER A 50 13.50 -7.64 -9.13
N THR A 51 13.56 -8.95 -9.38
CA THR A 51 13.58 -9.99 -8.34
C THR A 51 14.65 -9.79 -7.27
N LYS A 52 15.86 -9.32 -7.64
CA LYS A 52 16.93 -9.01 -6.69
C LYS A 52 16.52 -7.92 -5.70
N LYS A 53 15.96 -6.80 -6.19
CA LYS A 53 15.49 -5.70 -5.34
C LYS A 53 14.26 -6.09 -4.53
N ARG A 54 13.39 -6.95 -5.07
CA ARG A 54 12.25 -7.49 -4.31
C ARG A 54 12.71 -8.28 -3.09
N LYS A 55 13.80 -9.04 -3.23
CA LYS A 55 14.40 -9.77 -2.11
C LYS A 55 14.92 -8.80 -1.03
N GLU A 56 15.60 -7.73 -1.43
CA GLU A 56 16.07 -6.66 -0.53
C GLU A 56 14.92 -5.89 0.17
N ILE A 57 13.72 -5.86 -0.40
CA ILE A 57 12.55 -5.20 0.22
C ILE A 57 11.85 -6.13 1.23
N VAL A 58 12.04 -7.44 1.12
CA VAL A 58 11.36 -8.46 1.94
C VAL A 58 12.22 -8.96 3.09
N GLU A 59 13.52 -9.13 2.88
CA GLU A 59 14.51 -9.52 3.91
C GLU A 59 14.99 -8.32 4.73
#